data_AF-A0A140L0B9-F1
#
_entry.id   AF-A0A140L0B9-F1
#
_cell.length_a   1.000
_cell.length_b   1.000
_cell.length_c   1.000
_cell.angle_alpha   90.00
_cell.angle_beta   90.00
_cell.angle_gamma   90.00
#
_symmetry.space_group_name_H-M   'P 1'
#
loop_
_entity.id
_entity.type
_entity.pdbx_description
1 polymer ?
#
loop_
_entity_poly.entity_id
_entity_poly.type
_entity_poly.pdbx_seq_one_letter_code
_entity_poly.pdbx_strand_id
1 'polypeptide(L)'
;MTEYQHEDFLQDYTEQMSHSGVNIAKKIGKKIAKNIFAMIKLAVKKLILMTLPIIMPLLLIILVALSVYTVVFIMPKYVSQHMSEKLNSKFVAIFSWGNNGNWNFEKDKELLKRYETVTNQYIKEVSEIQKRNGIYTMTQEQIEQAEPHKLQWGILASLDRVLGKTDNKFMPIPEKHYEALKTKYQWLHTKETYEKTWEEKVWTIIDRDEDGSPVYGWEWETNSDSWEKNRDLLLMADTYKNIINYDWKVYDIRISAYSVQITLNGKTIATYNHNSSNIPEKYKKYYDMMIDTYKTQQNSSKIRNIKYHLQVPLLDSVKHTGTPYQRLRDYLNQNKIAKESDIEFIIHMAYNLENDEYDFDSINFLDNEMAELDIHINLPTIQGNWTRADLIRTATSLLDLPYFWGGKYPQKGINPNWGKYKVVTAGGNWATGTAQLYGLDCSGFVDWVYYQMIGKTVGKGGGTVSQWLNTKPIKESELRPGDLGFYGLLGGGHVGIYIGEKNGKKMFIHAGGRAWKTGDRPAGRVVITYNNTSERYNGNAPSKFKYFRRVPVSFVGD
;
A
#
# COMPACT_ATOMS: atom_id res chain seq x y z
N MET A 1 -1.46 13.81 121.63
CA MET A 1 -0.16 13.14 121.66
C MET A 1 -0.32 11.80 120.96
N THR A 2 0.47 11.61 119.89
CA THR A 2 1.01 10.36 119.32
C THR A 2 0.24 9.04 119.41
N GLU A 3 -0.05 8.43 118.25
CA GLU A 3 -0.05 6.97 118.11
C GLU A 3 0.26 6.59 116.65
N TYR A 4 1.17 5.63 116.45
CA TYR A 4 1.68 5.16 115.17
C TYR A 4 1.67 3.61 115.21
N GLN A 5 1.45 3.00 114.03
CA GLN A 5 1.63 1.58 113.65
C GLN A 5 0.44 0.60 113.80
N HIS A 6 -0.14 0.21 112.65
CA HIS A 6 -0.57 -1.16 112.35
C HIS A 6 -0.86 -1.30 110.83
N GLU A 7 0.12 -1.74 110.02
CA GLU A 7 -0.08 -1.85 108.56
C GLU A 7 0.44 -3.13 107.88
N ASP A 8 0.96 -4.15 108.57
CA ASP A 8 1.73 -5.23 107.89
C ASP A 8 1.14 -6.65 107.94
N PHE A 9 -0.18 -6.85 108.02
CA PHE A 9 -0.74 -8.22 107.98
C PHE A 9 -1.93 -8.46 107.03
N LEU A 10 -2.45 -7.42 106.36
CA LEU A 10 -3.62 -7.56 105.46
C LEU A 10 -3.26 -7.50 103.96
N GLN A 11 -2.01 -7.22 103.62
CA GLN A 11 -1.57 -7.09 102.22
C GLN A 11 -1.26 -8.45 101.56
N ASP A 12 -0.93 -9.48 102.34
CA ASP A 12 -0.49 -10.78 101.79
C ASP A 12 -1.65 -11.71 101.38
N TYR A 13 -2.88 -11.45 101.85
CA TYR A 13 -4.04 -12.28 101.49
C TYR A 13 -4.77 -11.80 100.21
N THR A 14 -4.58 -10.54 99.81
CA THR A 14 -5.23 -9.97 98.61
C THR A 14 -4.41 -10.18 97.33
N GLU A 15 -3.09 -10.43 97.42
CA GLU A 15 -2.24 -10.73 96.26
C GLU A 15 -2.39 -12.18 95.74
N GLN A 16 -2.75 -13.15 96.59
CA GLN A 16 -2.92 -14.56 96.14
C GLN A 16 -4.21 -14.81 95.33
N MET A 17 -5.26 -13.99 95.47
CA MET A 17 -6.49 -14.14 94.68
C MET A 17 -6.45 -13.41 93.31
N SER A 18 -5.51 -12.50 93.08
CA SER A 18 -5.38 -11.73 91.83
C SER A 18 -4.73 -12.54 90.68
N HIS A 19 -3.76 -13.40 90.99
CA HIS A 19 -2.98 -14.11 89.97
C HIS A 19 -3.65 -15.37 89.38
N SER A 20 -4.60 -15.99 90.08
CA SER A 20 -5.30 -17.19 89.60
C SER A 20 -6.49 -16.85 88.67
N GLY A 21 -7.22 -15.76 88.95
CA GLY A 21 -8.35 -15.29 88.14
C GLY A 21 -7.94 -14.85 86.73
N VAL A 22 -6.82 -14.14 86.59
CA VAL A 22 -6.31 -13.64 85.29
C VAL A 22 -5.92 -14.80 84.35
N ASN A 23 -5.34 -15.87 84.88
CA ASN A 23 -4.93 -17.02 84.08
C ASN A 23 -6.12 -17.88 83.64
N ILE A 24 -7.16 -17.98 84.46
CA ILE A 24 -8.43 -18.64 84.09
C ILE A 24 -9.17 -17.80 83.04
N ALA A 25 -9.26 -16.49 83.22
CA ALA A 25 -9.86 -15.57 82.25
C ALA A 25 -9.12 -15.60 80.89
N LYS A 26 -7.78 -15.65 80.89
CA LYS A 26 -6.98 -15.83 79.66
C LYS A 26 -7.23 -17.18 78.98
N LYS A 27 -7.38 -18.28 79.73
CA LYS A 27 -7.70 -19.61 79.18
C LYS A 27 -9.11 -19.65 78.58
N ILE A 28 -10.09 -19.06 79.26
CA ILE A 28 -11.47 -18.95 78.79
C ILE A 28 -11.53 -18.05 77.54
N GLY A 29 -10.87 -16.89 77.57
CA GLY A 29 -10.74 -15.98 76.43
C GLY A 29 -10.08 -16.63 75.22
N LYS A 30 -9.01 -17.39 75.40
CA LYS A 30 -8.39 -18.18 74.30
C LYS A 30 -9.33 -19.24 73.73
N LYS A 31 -10.12 -19.91 74.57
CA LYS A 31 -11.08 -20.93 74.12
C LYS A 31 -12.26 -20.31 73.36
N ILE A 32 -12.77 -19.18 73.83
CA ILE A 32 -13.81 -18.39 73.15
C ILE A 32 -13.29 -17.85 71.83
N ALA A 33 -12.10 -17.24 71.80
CA ALA A 33 -11.47 -16.75 70.57
C ALA A 33 -11.24 -17.87 69.56
N LYS A 34 -10.78 -19.05 70.00
CA LYS A 34 -10.59 -20.23 69.12
C LYS A 34 -11.91 -20.73 68.53
N ASN A 35 -12.99 -20.72 69.32
CA ASN A 35 -14.32 -21.11 68.87
C ASN A 35 -14.94 -20.09 67.91
N ILE A 36 -14.78 -18.79 68.18
CA ILE A 36 -15.19 -17.71 67.28
C ILE A 36 -14.42 -17.79 65.96
N PHE A 37 -13.10 -18.01 66.02
CA PHE A 37 -12.28 -18.16 64.82
C PHE A 37 -12.67 -19.39 63.99
N ALA A 38 -13.01 -20.51 64.64
CA ALA A 38 -13.54 -21.69 63.95
C ALA A 38 -14.89 -21.41 63.28
N MET A 39 -15.79 -20.67 63.94
CA MET A 39 -17.07 -20.27 63.35
C MET A 39 -16.90 -19.29 62.17
N ILE A 40 -16.00 -18.31 62.28
CA ILE A 40 -15.68 -17.40 61.17
C ILE A 40 -15.11 -18.19 59.99
N LYS A 41 -14.19 -19.14 60.24
CA LYS A 41 -13.62 -19.99 59.19
C LYS A 41 -14.69 -20.83 58.47
N LEU A 42 -15.67 -21.35 59.21
CA LEU A 42 -16.83 -22.07 58.66
C LEU A 42 -17.75 -21.15 57.85
N ALA A 43 -18.03 -19.95 58.35
CA ALA A 43 -18.86 -18.95 57.66
C ALA A 43 -18.21 -18.48 56.37
N VAL A 44 -16.90 -18.18 56.38
CA VAL A 44 -16.11 -17.82 55.20
C VAL A 44 -16.08 -18.97 54.19
N LYS A 45 -15.86 -20.22 54.65
CA LYS A 45 -15.91 -21.40 53.76
C LYS A 45 -17.27 -21.55 53.09
N LYS A 46 -18.36 -21.34 53.83
CA LYS A 46 -19.74 -21.43 53.31
C LYS A 46 -20.05 -20.30 52.32
N LEU A 47 -19.58 -19.08 52.61
CA LEU A 47 -19.71 -17.93 51.72
C LEU A 47 -18.97 -18.15 50.39
N ILE A 48 -17.72 -18.65 50.45
CA ILE A 48 -16.92 -19.02 49.27
C ILE A 48 -17.65 -20.09 48.44
N LEU A 49 -18.17 -21.15 49.08
CA LEU A 49 -18.93 -22.20 48.39
C LEU A 49 -20.25 -21.72 47.77
N MET A 50 -20.90 -20.71 48.35
CA MET A 50 -22.13 -20.11 47.79
C MET A 50 -21.84 -19.16 46.62
N THR A 51 -20.70 -18.47 46.62
CA THR A 51 -20.34 -17.53 45.55
C THR A 51 -19.58 -18.18 44.39
N LEU A 52 -18.89 -19.30 44.62
CA LEU A 52 -18.17 -20.05 43.60
C LEU A 52 -19.00 -20.40 42.35
N PRO A 53 -20.25 -20.92 42.46
CA PRO A 53 -21.08 -21.26 41.31
C PRO A 53 -21.49 -20.06 40.45
N ILE A 54 -21.40 -18.83 41.00
CA ILE A 54 -21.71 -17.59 40.31
C ILE A 54 -20.45 -16.98 39.71
N ILE A 55 -19.35 -16.97 40.49
CA ILE A 55 -18.07 -16.40 40.08
C ILE A 55 -17.41 -17.26 38.99
N MET A 56 -17.49 -18.59 39.06
CA MET A 56 -16.88 -19.50 38.08
C MET A 56 -17.41 -19.30 36.65
N PRO A 57 -18.74 -19.28 36.38
CA PRO A 57 -19.25 -19.00 35.05
C PRO A 57 -18.90 -17.59 34.57
N LEU A 58 -18.89 -16.60 35.46
CA LEU A 58 -18.56 -15.21 35.12
C LEU A 58 -17.08 -15.08 34.72
N LEU A 59 -16.18 -15.72 35.47
CA LEU A 59 -14.76 -15.83 35.10
C LEU A 59 -14.59 -16.60 33.80
N LEU A 60 -15.35 -17.67 33.56
CA LEU A 60 -15.30 -18.43 32.31
C LEU A 60 -15.75 -17.57 31.13
N ILE A 61 -16.83 -16.79 31.28
CA ILE A 61 -17.32 -15.86 30.24
C ILE A 61 -16.28 -14.78 29.97
N ILE A 62 -15.68 -14.20 31.02
CA ILE A 62 -14.62 -13.20 30.89
C ILE A 62 -13.39 -13.80 30.19
N LEU A 63 -13.00 -15.03 30.53
CA LEU A 63 -11.85 -15.71 29.94
C LEU A 63 -12.09 -16.09 28.48
N VAL A 64 -13.31 -16.52 28.12
CA VAL A 64 -13.72 -16.74 26.73
C VAL A 64 -13.76 -15.42 25.96
N ALA A 65 -14.32 -14.35 26.54
CA ALA A 65 -14.35 -13.02 25.91
C ALA A 65 -12.94 -12.45 25.71
N LEU A 66 -12.03 -12.60 26.68
CA LEU A 66 -10.62 -12.23 26.56
C LEU A 66 -9.90 -13.07 25.50
N SER A 67 -10.19 -14.38 25.43
CA SER A 67 -9.61 -15.26 24.41
C SER A 67 -10.08 -14.88 23.00
N VAL A 68 -11.38 -14.62 22.83
CA VAL A 68 -11.96 -14.13 21.56
C VAL A 68 -11.40 -12.75 21.22
N TYR A 69 -11.31 -11.83 22.18
CA TYR A 69 -10.72 -10.51 21.96
C TYR A 69 -9.24 -10.62 21.53
N THR A 70 -8.49 -11.53 22.17
CA THR A 70 -7.10 -11.79 21.82
C THR A 70 -7.00 -12.36 20.42
N VAL A 71 -7.77 -13.37 20.04
CA VAL A 71 -7.71 -13.99 18.70
C VAL A 71 -8.22 -13.06 17.59
N VAL A 72 -9.22 -12.22 17.86
CA VAL A 72 -9.85 -11.36 16.84
C VAL A 72 -9.16 -10.01 16.69
N PHE A 73 -8.63 -9.43 17.77
CA PHE A 73 -8.08 -8.07 17.74
C PHE A 73 -6.58 -8.01 18.01
N ILE A 74 -6.07 -8.80 18.97
CA ILE A 74 -4.65 -8.75 19.34
C ILE A 74 -3.80 -9.62 18.41
N MET A 75 -4.22 -10.84 18.12
CA MET A 75 -3.47 -11.84 17.35
C MET A 75 -3.27 -11.39 15.90
N PRO A 76 -4.24 -10.80 15.17
CA PRO A 76 -3.98 -10.30 13.82
C PRO A 76 -2.98 -9.14 13.83
N LYS A 77 -3.02 -8.29 14.86
CA LYS A 77 -2.06 -7.19 15.05
C LYS A 77 -0.67 -7.71 15.43
N TYR A 78 -0.60 -8.71 16.32
CA TYR A 78 0.64 -9.37 16.74
C TYR A 78 1.27 -10.19 15.60
N VAL A 79 0.48 -10.94 14.84
CA VAL A 79 0.92 -11.67 13.65
C VAL A 79 1.36 -10.69 12.55
N SER A 80 0.62 -9.61 12.32
CA SER A 80 1.03 -8.55 11.39
C SER A 80 2.36 -7.91 11.81
N GLN A 81 2.53 -7.56 13.08
CA GLN A 81 3.72 -6.89 13.59
C GLN A 81 4.94 -7.84 13.71
N HIS A 82 4.75 -9.06 14.22
CA HIS A 82 5.86 -10.00 14.46
C HIS A 82 6.17 -10.91 13.25
N MET A 83 5.26 -11.11 12.29
CA MET A 83 5.66 -11.66 10.98
C MET A 83 6.44 -10.62 10.19
N SER A 84 6.07 -9.33 10.27
CA SER A 84 6.84 -8.24 9.67
C SER A 84 8.25 -8.10 10.25
N GLU A 85 8.44 -8.30 11.55
CA GLU A 85 9.76 -8.16 12.20
C GLU A 85 10.67 -9.39 12.02
N LYS A 86 10.11 -10.60 11.87
CA LYS A 86 10.91 -11.84 11.68
C LYS A 86 11.18 -12.15 10.20
N LEU A 87 10.44 -11.54 9.28
CA LEU A 87 10.67 -11.56 7.84
C LEU A 87 11.22 -10.21 7.40
N ASN A 88 12.52 -10.00 7.59
CA ASN A 88 13.24 -8.81 7.14
C ASN A 88 13.40 -8.80 5.60
N SER A 89 12.34 -9.05 4.85
CA SER A 89 12.43 -9.33 3.42
C SER A 89 11.11 -9.18 2.67
N LYS A 90 11.16 -8.35 1.64
CA LYS A 90 10.24 -8.03 0.53
C LYS A 90 9.60 -9.24 -0.20
N PHE A 91 9.08 -10.24 0.51
CA PHE A 91 8.58 -11.47 -0.12
C PHE A 91 7.09 -11.43 -0.39
N VAL A 92 6.75 -11.02 -1.61
CA VAL A 92 5.49 -11.40 -2.25
C VAL A 92 5.65 -12.83 -2.76
N ALA A 93 4.76 -13.73 -2.36
CA ALA A 93 4.60 -15.03 -3.01
C ALA A 93 4.03 -14.80 -4.42
N ILE A 94 4.88 -14.46 -5.40
CA ILE A 94 4.46 -14.07 -6.76
C ILE A 94 3.72 -15.23 -7.45
N PHE A 95 4.13 -16.47 -7.21
CA PHE A 95 3.61 -17.64 -7.92
C PHE A 95 3.15 -18.82 -7.03
N SER A 96 3.45 -18.81 -5.73
CA SER A 96 3.29 -19.96 -4.83
C SER A 96 1.88 -20.22 -4.24
N TRP A 97 0.81 -19.64 -4.79
CA TRP A 97 -0.58 -19.92 -4.38
C TRP A 97 -1.42 -20.59 -5.48
N GLY A 98 -0.97 -21.76 -5.94
CA GLY A 98 -1.72 -22.62 -6.86
C GLY A 98 -1.52 -24.09 -6.51
N ASN A 99 -2.61 -24.86 -6.43
CA ASN A 99 -2.63 -26.23 -5.92
C ASN A 99 -2.00 -27.30 -6.85
N ASN A 100 -1.08 -26.91 -7.75
CA ASN A 100 -0.53 -27.77 -8.78
C ASN A 100 1.02 -27.73 -8.78
N GLY A 101 1.63 -28.77 -8.21
CA GLY A 101 2.92 -29.36 -8.61
C GLY A 101 4.20 -28.50 -8.56
N ASN A 102 5.10 -28.83 -7.64
CA ASN A 102 6.55 -28.52 -7.63
C ASN A 102 7.02 -27.05 -7.48
N TRP A 103 6.14 -26.07 -7.34
CA TRP A 103 6.54 -24.67 -7.08
C TRP A 103 6.56 -24.35 -5.58
N ASN A 104 7.59 -23.67 -5.08
CA ASN A 104 7.78 -23.37 -3.66
C ASN A 104 8.43 -22.00 -3.43
N PHE A 105 8.51 -21.59 -2.17
CA PHE A 105 9.05 -20.29 -1.76
C PHE A 105 10.51 -20.05 -2.18
N GLU A 106 11.37 -21.06 -2.10
CA GLU A 106 12.79 -20.93 -2.51
C GLU A 106 12.94 -20.69 -4.01
N LYS A 107 12.07 -21.30 -4.83
CA LYS A 107 12.03 -21.03 -6.28
C LYS A 107 11.54 -19.62 -6.60
N ASP A 108 10.58 -19.08 -5.83
CA ASP A 108 10.15 -17.68 -5.95
C ASP A 108 11.32 -16.73 -5.64
N LYS A 109 12.13 -17.04 -4.62
CA LYS A 109 13.31 -16.26 -4.25
C LYS A 109 14.40 -16.26 -5.32
N GLU A 110 14.72 -17.44 -5.86
CA GLU A 110 15.69 -17.58 -6.94
C GLU A 110 15.23 -16.82 -8.19
N LEU A 111 13.94 -16.92 -8.51
CA LEU A 111 13.35 -16.24 -9.65
C LEU A 111 13.33 -14.71 -9.49
N LEU A 112 13.04 -14.20 -8.29
CA LEU A 112 13.12 -12.77 -8.00
C LEU A 112 14.53 -12.23 -8.25
N LYS A 113 15.55 -12.92 -7.72
CA LYS A 113 16.95 -12.56 -7.95
C LYS A 113 17.30 -12.58 -9.44
N ARG A 114 16.73 -13.52 -10.20
CA ARG A 114 16.89 -13.61 -11.65
C ARG A 114 16.25 -12.41 -12.35
N TYR A 115 15.03 -12.00 -11.99
CA TYR A 115 14.42 -10.78 -12.54
C TYR A 115 15.28 -9.54 -12.28
N GLU A 116 15.73 -9.33 -11.04
CA GLU A 116 16.59 -8.21 -10.68
C GLU A 116 17.89 -8.22 -11.50
N THR A 117 18.53 -9.39 -11.60
CA THR A 117 19.77 -9.56 -12.38
C THR A 117 19.57 -9.21 -13.85
N VAL A 118 18.51 -9.73 -14.46
CA VAL A 118 18.18 -9.49 -15.87
C VAL A 118 17.83 -8.02 -16.09
N THR A 119 17.02 -7.41 -15.23
CA THR A 119 16.67 -5.98 -15.38
C THR A 119 17.84 -5.04 -15.23
N ASN A 120 18.85 -5.39 -14.41
CA ASN A 120 20.09 -4.62 -14.27
C ASN A 120 21.10 -4.88 -15.39
N GLN A 121 20.80 -5.76 -16.36
CA GLN A 121 21.67 -6.01 -17.53
C GLN A 121 21.86 -4.77 -18.40
N TYR A 122 20.94 -3.80 -18.35
CA TYR A 122 21.03 -2.55 -19.12
C TYR A 122 22.33 -1.78 -18.82
N ILE A 123 22.88 -1.93 -17.61
CA ILE A 123 24.16 -1.35 -17.19
C ILE A 123 25.30 -1.81 -18.11
N LYS A 124 25.28 -3.10 -18.51
CA LYS A 124 26.24 -3.66 -19.46
C LYS A 124 25.96 -3.18 -20.88
N GLU A 125 24.71 -3.15 -21.31
CA GLU A 125 24.36 -2.79 -22.70
C GLU A 125 24.63 -1.31 -23.03
N VAL A 126 24.37 -0.40 -22.09
CA VAL A 126 24.73 1.02 -22.21
C VAL A 126 26.26 1.21 -22.27
N SER A 127 27.03 0.29 -21.66
CA SER A 127 28.49 0.36 -21.61
C SER A 127 29.23 -0.13 -22.86
N GLU A 128 28.57 -0.88 -23.75
CA GLU A 128 29.22 -1.51 -24.91
C GLU A 128 29.27 -0.63 -26.18
N ILE A 129 28.77 0.61 -26.14
CA ILE A 129 28.65 1.45 -27.35
C ILE A 129 30.01 2.00 -27.88
N GLN A 130 31.15 1.90 -27.17
CA GLN A 130 32.47 2.21 -27.76
C GLN A 130 33.62 1.30 -27.30
N LYS A 131 34.32 0.68 -28.27
CA LYS A 131 35.57 -0.09 -28.05
C LYS A 131 36.79 0.83 -28.09
N ARG A 132 37.58 0.87 -26.99
CA ARG A 132 39.06 1.01 -27.00
C ARG A 132 39.63 0.60 -25.62
N ASN A 133 40.61 -0.31 -25.64
CA ASN A 133 41.59 -0.57 -24.56
C ASN A 133 41.17 -1.33 -23.28
N GLY A 134 40.22 -2.26 -23.36
CA GLY A 134 40.26 -3.47 -22.52
C GLY A 134 40.01 -3.36 -21.01
N ILE A 135 39.54 -2.21 -20.50
CA ILE A 135 39.06 -2.08 -19.11
C ILE A 135 37.73 -1.33 -19.15
N TYR A 136 36.64 -2.02 -18.78
CA TYR A 136 35.33 -1.42 -18.58
C TYR A 136 35.36 -0.58 -17.31
N THR A 137 35.29 0.75 -17.42
CA THR A 137 34.86 1.60 -16.30
C THR A 137 33.80 2.57 -16.79
N MET A 138 32.60 2.36 -16.25
CA MET A 138 31.41 3.20 -16.38
C MET A 138 31.74 4.69 -16.19
N THR A 139 31.13 5.59 -16.95
CA THR A 139 30.90 6.94 -16.40
C THR A 139 29.63 6.86 -15.56
N GLN A 140 29.74 7.18 -14.27
CA GLN A 140 28.62 7.19 -13.33
C GLN A 140 27.42 7.99 -13.88
N GLU A 141 27.71 9.02 -14.66
CA GLU A 141 26.75 9.91 -15.30
C GLU A 141 25.86 9.24 -16.37
N GLN A 142 26.36 8.24 -17.11
CA GLN A 142 25.52 7.50 -18.06
C GLN A 142 24.53 6.57 -17.35
N ILE A 143 24.95 5.93 -16.27
CA ILE A 143 24.04 5.09 -15.46
C ILE A 143 22.97 5.96 -14.83
N GLU A 144 23.34 7.10 -14.24
CA GLU A 144 22.38 8.04 -13.65
C GLU A 144 21.33 8.51 -14.66
N GLN A 145 21.71 8.72 -15.93
CA GLN A 145 20.77 9.07 -17.00
C GLN A 145 19.88 7.90 -17.44
N ALA A 146 20.39 6.66 -17.47
CA ALA A 146 19.67 5.51 -17.98
C ALA A 146 18.79 4.79 -16.94
N GLU A 147 19.18 4.83 -15.66
CA GLU A 147 18.55 4.15 -14.51
C GLU A 147 17.03 4.46 -14.39
N PRO A 148 16.56 5.72 -14.55
CA PRO A 148 15.12 6.02 -14.46
C PRO A 148 14.27 5.34 -15.55
N HIS A 149 14.90 4.85 -16.62
CA HIS A 149 14.22 4.24 -17.76
C HIS A 149 14.40 2.74 -17.86
N LYS A 150 15.05 2.11 -16.89
CA LYS A 150 15.28 0.67 -16.94
C LYS A 150 13.95 -0.09 -16.96
N LEU A 151 13.93 -1.22 -17.67
CA LEU A 151 12.80 -2.14 -17.60
C LEU A 151 12.72 -2.68 -16.17
N GLN A 152 11.55 -2.57 -15.57
CA GLN A 152 11.34 -2.93 -14.18
C GLN A 152 11.06 -4.42 -14.02
N TRP A 153 11.50 -4.99 -12.91
CA TRP A 153 11.41 -6.43 -12.66
C TRP A 153 9.96 -6.90 -12.53
N GLY A 154 9.08 -6.02 -12.01
CA GLY A 154 7.64 -6.28 -11.86
C GLY A 154 6.94 -6.57 -13.19
N ILE A 155 7.37 -5.92 -14.28
CA ILE A 155 6.86 -6.21 -15.64
C ILE A 155 7.23 -7.63 -16.07
N LEU A 156 8.47 -8.05 -15.85
CA LEU A 156 8.92 -9.40 -16.20
C LEU A 156 8.16 -10.47 -15.39
N ALA A 157 8.00 -10.25 -14.08
CA ALA A 157 7.26 -11.15 -13.21
C ALA A 157 5.79 -11.28 -13.62
N SER A 158 5.17 -10.15 -14.00
CA SER A 158 3.79 -10.10 -14.45
C SER A 158 3.59 -10.82 -15.78
N LEU A 159 4.54 -10.67 -16.71
CA LEU A 159 4.54 -11.39 -17.97
C LEU A 159 4.67 -12.89 -17.76
N ASP A 160 5.66 -13.32 -16.96
CA ASP A 160 5.87 -14.73 -16.65
C ASP A 160 4.66 -15.36 -15.97
N ARG A 161 3.90 -14.60 -15.16
CA ARG A 161 2.63 -15.09 -14.57
C ARG A 161 1.61 -15.54 -15.61
N VAL A 162 1.55 -14.82 -16.72
CA VAL A 162 0.56 -15.02 -17.78
C VAL A 162 1.12 -15.95 -18.86
N LEU A 163 2.34 -15.68 -19.34
CA LEU A 163 3.01 -16.36 -20.46
C LEU A 163 3.85 -17.56 -20.05
N GLY A 164 4.34 -17.63 -18.82
CA GLY A 164 5.24 -18.67 -18.32
C GLY A 164 4.54 -19.99 -18.02
N LYS A 165 3.54 -20.39 -18.82
CA LYS A 165 2.81 -21.66 -18.66
C LYS A 165 2.88 -22.47 -19.95
N THR A 166 3.44 -23.67 -19.85
CA THR A 166 3.41 -24.68 -20.93
C THR A 166 2.82 -25.96 -20.37
N ASP A 167 1.78 -26.52 -21.00
CA ASP A 167 1.13 -27.78 -20.60
C ASP A 167 0.81 -27.88 -19.09
N ASN A 168 0.18 -26.84 -18.54
CA ASN A 168 -0.16 -26.69 -17.12
C ASN A 168 1.03 -26.64 -16.13
N LYS A 169 2.27 -26.57 -16.62
CA LYS A 169 3.48 -26.35 -15.80
C LYS A 169 3.94 -24.90 -15.89
N PHE A 170 4.26 -24.32 -14.74
CA PHE A 170 4.82 -22.98 -14.65
C PHE A 170 6.33 -23.02 -14.94
N MET A 171 6.75 -22.34 -16.00
CA MET A 171 8.13 -22.24 -16.50
C MET A 171 8.39 -20.78 -16.94
N PRO A 172 8.85 -19.91 -16.02
CA PRO A 172 9.14 -18.51 -16.30
C PRO A 172 10.43 -18.36 -17.14
N ILE A 173 10.44 -17.38 -18.06
CA ILE A 173 11.51 -17.11 -19.03
C ILE A 173 11.82 -15.60 -19.08
N PRO A 174 12.37 -15.03 -17.97
CA PRO A 174 12.57 -13.58 -17.84
C PRO A 174 13.43 -12.95 -18.92
N GLU A 175 14.45 -13.66 -19.40
CA GLU A 175 15.37 -13.15 -20.43
C GLU A 175 14.65 -12.93 -21.76
N LYS A 176 13.74 -13.82 -22.14
CA LYS A 176 12.95 -13.66 -23.37
C LYS A 176 12.06 -12.41 -23.29
N HIS A 177 11.47 -12.16 -22.13
CA HIS A 177 10.62 -11.00 -21.88
C HIS A 177 11.43 -9.71 -21.82
N TYR A 178 12.61 -9.76 -21.19
CA TYR A 178 13.55 -8.65 -21.14
C TYR A 178 14.03 -8.25 -22.52
N GLU A 179 14.54 -9.17 -23.34
CA GLU A 179 15.04 -8.85 -24.68
C GLU A 179 13.98 -8.19 -25.57
N ALA A 180 12.71 -8.57 -25.41
CA ALA A 180 11.62 -7.98 -26.18
C ALA A 180 11.24 -6.56 -25.71
N LEU A 181 11.39 -6.26 -24.42
CA LEU A 181 10.86 -5.05 -23.80
C LEU A 181 11.92 -4.09 -23.27
N LYS A 182 13.19 -4.49 -23.27
CA LYS A 182 14.30 -3.69 -22.74
C LYS A 182 14.35 -2.32 -23.39
N THR A 183 14.69 -1.33 -22.60
CA THR A 183 14.75 0.06 -23.04
C THR A 183 15.86 0.21 -24.09
N LYS A 184 15.53 0.90 -25.17
CA LYS A 184 16.48 1.20 -26.24
C LYS A 184 16.93 2.64 -26.06
N TYR A 185 18.24 2.84 -25.92
CA TYR A 185 18.85 4.14 -25.67
C TYR A 185 19.51 4.67 -26.94
N GLN A 186 19.38 5.97 -27.18
CA GLN A 186 20.19 6.71 -28.14
C GLN A 186 20.98 7.78 -27.39
N TRP A 187 22.25 7.91 -27.72
CA TRP A 187 23.19 8.80 -27.05
C TRP A 187 23.66 9.89 -28.02
N LEU A 188 23.71 11.12 -27.50
CA LEU A 188 24.39 12.24 -28.12
C LEU A 188 25.82 12.30 -27.57
N HIS A 189 26.77 11.97 -28.43
CA HIS A 189 28.20 12.12 -28.14
C HIS A 189 28.59 13.59 -28.33
N THR A 190 29.02 14.22 -27.25
CA THR A 190 29.39 15.64 -27.26
C THR A 190 30.65 15.87 -26.44
N LYS A 191 31.14 17.11 -26.47
CA LYS A 191 32.31 17.57 -25.74
C LYS A 191 31.96 18.80 -24.95
N GLU A 192 32.47 18.85 -23.74
CA GLU A 192 32.51 20.05 -22.91
C GLU A 192 33.87 20.69 -23.07
N THR A 193 33.87 22.00 -23.32
CA THR A 193 35.10 22.79 -23.37
C THR A 193 35.20 23.64 -22.11
N TYR A 194 36.39 23.64 -21.52
CA TYR A 194 36.71 24.42 -20.34
C TYR A 194 37.93 25.26 -20.64
N GLU A 195 37.84 26.55 -20.34
CA GLU A 195 38.94 27.49 -20.42
C GLU A 195 39.09 28.20 -19.07
N LYS A 196 40.32 28.28 -18.59
CA LYS A 196 40.68 29.00 -17.37
C LYS A 196 41.71 30.06 -17.74
N THR A 197 41.48 31.30 -17.32
CA THR A 197 42.46 32.39 -17.44
C THR A 197 42.77 32.95 -16.05
N TRP A 198 44.02 33.24 -15.74
CA TRP A 198 44.43 33.82 -14.46
C TRP A 198 45.64 34.74 -14.63
N GLU A 199 45.85 35.63 -13.67
CA GLU A 199 47.08 36.41 -13.56
C GLU A 199 47.97 35.79 -12.49
N GLU A 200 49.23 35.56 -12.81
CA GLU A 200 50.24 35.04 -11.89
C GLU A 200 51.40 36.02 -11.75
N LYS A 201 51.91 36.14 -10.52
CA LYS A 201 53.04 36.99 -10.18
C LYS A 201 54.34 36.25 -10.51
N VAL A 202 55.01 36.67 -11.56
CA VAL A 202 56.26 36.07 -12.06
C VAL A 202 57.45 36.97 -11.78
N TRP A 203 58.59 36.37 -11.46
CA TRP A 203 59.85 37.10 -11.32
C TRP A 203 60.54 37.14 -12.68
N THR A 204 60.54 38.31 -13.30
CA THR A 204 61.02 38.49 -14.68
C THR A 204 61.85 39.77 -14.78
N ILE A 205 62.45 40.00 -15.94
CA ILE A 205 63.20 41.22 -16.23
C ILE A 205 62.18 42.33 -16.50
N ILE A 206 62.15 43.34 -15.63
CA ILE A 206 61.22 44.47 -15.73
C ILE A 206 61.85 45.70 -16.38
N ASP A 207 63.18 45.78 -16.39
CA ASP A 207 63.93 46.87 -17.00
C ASP A 207 65.37 46.44 -17.31
N ARG A 208 66.15 47.31 -17.95
CA ARG A 208 67.59 47.14 -18.11
C ARG A 208 68.32 48.41 -17.68
N ASP A 209 69.38 48.25 -16.89
CA ASP A 209 70.23 49.37 -16.47
C ASP A 209 70.99 49.99 -17.67
N GLU A 210 71.61 51.16 -17.49
CA GLU A 210 72.31 51.91 -18.56
C GLU A 210 73.42 51.09 -19.25
N ASP A 211 73.95 50.06 -18.59
CA ASP A 211 74.97 49.14 -19.13
C ASP A 211 74.39 47.88 -19.82
N GLY A 212 73.05 47.76 -19.90
CA GLY A 212 72.33 46.65 -20.51
C GLY A 212 72.04 45.46 -19.57
N SER A 213 72.46 45.54 -18.30
CA SER A 213 72.20 44.51 -17.28
C SER A 213 70.71 44.38 -16.95
N PRO A 214 70.16 43.16 -16.79
CA PRO A 214 68.74 42.96 -16.52
C PRO A 214 68.36 43.31 -15.07
N VAL A 215 67.38 44.20 -14.91
CA VAL A 215 66.74 44.50 -13.62
C VAL A 215 65.55 43.57 -13.45
N TYR A 216 65.57 42.76 -12.40
CA TYR A 216 64.49 41.81 -12.12
C TYR A 216 63.47 42.40 -11.16
N GLY A 217 62.20 42.10 -11.44
CA GLY A 217 61.07 42.55 -10.66
C GLY A 217 59.90 41.60 -10.76
N TRP A 218 58.88 41.87 -9.95
CA TRP A 218 57.64 41.12 -10.02
C TRP A 218 56.67 41.77 -11.00
N GLU A 219 56.28 41.04 -12.04
CA GLU A 219 55.19 41.43 -12.95
C GLU A 219 54.03 40.43 -12.89
N TRP A 220 52.87 40.89 -13.35
CA TRP A 220 51.69 40.05 -13.51
C TRP A 220 51.61 39.58 -14.96
N GLU A 221 51.66 38.27 -15.15
CA GLU A 221 51.51 37.65 -16.47
C GLU A 221 50.13 36.97 -16.58
N THR A 222 49.46 37.16 -17.71
CA THR A 222 48.18 36.50 -17.98
C THR A 222 48.44 35.14 -18.59
N ASN A 223 47.94 34.11 -17.90
CA ASN A 223 48.04 32.72 -18.30
C ASN A 223 46.65 32.17 -18.66
N SER A 224 46.63 31.18 -19.54
CA SER A 224 45.42 30.46 -19.92
C SER A 224 45.67 28.98 -20.07
N ASP A 225 44.69 28.17 -19.68
CA ASP A 225 44.67 26.74 -19.91
C ASP A 225 43.30 26.32 -20.44
N SER A 226 43.26 25.30 -21.29
CA SER A 226 42.03 24.80 -21.88
C SER A 226 42.04 23.29 -21.96
N TRP A 227 40.95 22.66 -21.57
CA TRP A 227 40.79 21.21 -21.67
C TRP A 227 39.39 20.84 -22.12
N GLU A 228 39.29 19.68 -22.75
CA GLU A 228 38.04 19.10 -23.23
C GLU A 228 37.68 17.87 -22.41
N LYS A 229 36.39 17.65 -22.21
CA LYS A 229 35.85 16.43 -21.61
C LYS A 229 34.78 15.84 -22.52
N ASN A 230 34.99 14.61 -22.97
CA ASN A 230 33.95 13.86 -23.69
C ASN A 230 32.78 13.58 -22.76
N ARG A 231 31.55 13.72 -23.28
CA ARG A 231 30.32 13.48 -22.53
C ARG A 231 29.28 12.84 -23.43
N ASP A 232 28.63 11.80 -22.89
CA ASP A 232 27.55 11.11 -23.54
C ASP A 232 26.24 11.46 -22.85
N LEU A 233 25.32 12.05 -23.62
CA LEU A 233 24.05 12.53 -23.13
C LEU A 233 22.93 11.68 -23.69
N LEU A 234 21.99 11.28 -22.83
CA LEU A 234 20.85 10.51 -23.27
C LEU A 234 19.99 11.38 -24.19
N LEU A 235 19.85 11.01 -25.46
CA LEU A 235 19.04 11.71 -26.45
C LEU A 235 17.61 11.16 -26.48
N MET A 236 17.48 9.84 -26.37
CA MET A 236 16.19 9.16 -26.38
C MET A 236 16.24 7.87 -25.57
N ALA A 237 15.17 7.61 -24.81
CA ALA A 237 14.88 6.31 -24.23
C ALA A 237 13.52 5.81 -24.75
N ASP A 238 13.55 4.79 -25.60
CA ASP A 238 12.35 4.11 -26.09
C ASP A 238 12.05 2.94 -25.13
N THR A 239 11.07 3.15 -24.25
CA THR A 239 10.74 2.26 -23.12
C THR A 239 9.50 1.41 -23.42
N TYR A 240 9.12 0.56 -22.46
CA TYR A 240 7.84 -0.14 -22.52
C TYR A 240 6.63 0.76 -22.25
N LYS A 241 6.80 1.93 -21.61
CA LYS A 241 5.71 2.87 -21.29
C LYS A 241 5.51 3.88 -22.41
N ASN A 242 6.57 4.54 -22.87
CA ASN A 242 6.55 5.56 -23.92
C ASN A 242 7.97 5.84 -24.46
N ILE A 243 8.06 6.67 -25.49
CA ILE A 243 9.33 7.18 -26.02
C ILE A 243 9.62 8.52 -25.36
N ILE A 244 10.77 8.62 -24.72
CA ILE A 244 11.22 9.81 -23.98
C ILE A 244 12.36 10.44 -24.76
N ASN A 245 12.18 11.67 -25.22
CA ASN A 245 13.19 12.44 -25.95
C ASN A 245 13.73 13.56 -25.07
N TYR A 246 15.04 13.76 -25.13
CA TYR A 246 15.79 14.73 -24.34
C TYR A 246 16.36 15.80 -25.25
N ASP A 247 16.06 17.06 -24.94
CA ASP A 247 16.59 18.21 -25.66
C ASP A 247 17.72 18.86 -24.84
N TRP A 248 18.91 18.91 -25.43
CA TRP A 248 20.11 19.43 -24.82
C TRP A 248 20.54 20.72 -25.52
N LYS A 249 20.84 21.76 -24.74
CA LYS A 249 21.37 23.02 -25.26
C LYS A 249 22.75 23.30 -24.69
N VAL A 250 23.62 23.86 -25.52
CA VAL A 250 24.95 24.29 -25.09
C VAL A 250 24.84 25.69 -24.48
N TYR A 251 25.32 25.82 -23.24
CA TYR A 251 25.36 27.07 -22.51
C TYR A 251 26.81 27.53 -22.35
N ASP A 252 27.03 28.82 -22.59
CA ASP A 252 28.27 29.50 -22.27
C ASP A 252 28.18 30.03 -20.84
N ILE A 253 28.95 29.45 -19.93
CA ILE A 253 29.01 29.85 -18.52
C ILE A 253 30.35 30.55 -18.28
N ARG A 254 30.30 31.81 -17.86
CA ARG A 254 31.47 32.59 -17.46
C ARG A 254 31.46 32.82 -15.96
N ILE A 255 32.50 32.36 -15.28
CA ILE A 255 32.63 32.47 -13.82
C ILE A 255 33.82 33.37 -13.50
N SER A 256 33.62 34.30 -12.57
CA SER A 256 34.64 35.23 -12.09
C SER A 256 34.54 35.41 -10.57
N ALA A 257 35.46 36.16 -9.99
CA ALA A 257 35.47 36.50 -8.56
C ALA A 257 34.18 37.19 -8.06
N TYR A 258 33.41 37.83 -8.96
CA TYR A 258 32.27 38.66 -8.56
C TYR A 258 30.94 38.14 -9.09
N SER A 259 30.95 37.42 -10.21
CA SER A 259 29.72 36.98 -10.86
C SER A 259 29.86 35.71 -11.69
N VAL A 260 28.72 35.03 -11.85
CA VAL A 260 28.47 33.98 -12.83
C VAL A 260 27.55 34.54 -13.90
N GLN A 261 27.97 34.51 -15.16
CA GLN A 261 27.17 34.94 -16.31
C GLN A 261 26.85 33.72 -17.17
N ILE A 262 25.58 33.58 -17.54
CA ILE A 262 25.08 32.46 -18.34
C ILE A 262 24.53 33.02 -19.65
N THR A 263 25.02 32.47 -20.75
CA THR A 263 24.67 32.87 -22.12
C THR A 263 24.17 31.66 -22.90
N LEU A 264 23.12 31.86 -23.69
CA LEU A 264 22.55 30.87 -24.60
C LEU A 264 22.38 31.55 -25.96
N ASN A 265 22.91 30.92 -27.03
CA ASN A 265 22.87 31.47 -28.39
C ASN A 265 23.39 32.91 -28.49
N GLY A 266 24.48 33.22 -27.77
CA GLY A 266 25.10 34.55 -27.75
C GLY A 266 24.35 35.62 -26.93
N LYS A 267 23.19 35.31 -26.35
CA LYS A 267 22.43 36.23 -25.48
C LYS A 267 22.60 35.86 -24.01
N THR A 268 23.01 36.82 -23.19
CA THR A 268 23.04 36.63 -21.74
C THR A 268 21.62 36.49 -21.20
N ILE A 269 21.35 35.35 -20.56
CA ILE A 269 20.05 35.01 -20.00
C ILE A 269 20.00 35.22 -18.49
N ALA A 270 21.15 35.15 -17.81
CA ALA A 270 21.24 35.36 -16.37
C ALA A 270 22.64 35.81 -15.95
N THR A 271 22.68 36.65 -14.91
CA THR A 271 23.90 37.02 -14.20
C THR A 271 23.64 36.93 -12.70
N TYR A 272 24.47 36.18 -11.99
CA TYR A 272 24.39 35.98 -10.54
C TYR A 272 25.65 36.53 -9.88
N ASN A 273 25.50 37.17 -8.72
CA ASN A 273 26.63 37.61 -7.91
C ASN A 273 27.18 36.47 -7.04
N HIS A 274 28.46 36.52 -6.67
CA HIS A 274 29.24 35.50 -5.94
C HIS A 274 28.63 35.02 -4.59
N ASN A 275 27.60 35.70 -4.07
CA ASN A 275 26.92 35.33 -2.81
C ASN A 275 25.45 34.91 -3.02
N SER A 276 25.03 34.68 -4.26
CA SER A 276 23.64 34.34 -4.56
C SER A 276 23.37 32.87 -4.27
N SER A 277 22.62 32.60 -3.21
CA SER A 277 21.95 31.31 -2.97
C SER A 277 20.92 30.94 -4.06
N ASN A 278 20.73 31.79 -5.09
CA ASN A 278 19.71 31.63 -6.12
C ASN A 278 20.26 31.13 -7.47
N ILE A 279 21.49 30.59 -7.52
CA ILE A 279 21.99 29.94 -8.74
C ILE A 279 21.16 28.66 -8.97
N PRO A 280 20.51 28.49 -10.15
CA PRO A 280 19.73 27.29 -10.42
C PRO A 280 20.56 26.02 -10.29
N GLU A 281 19.96 24.97 -9.73
CA GLU A 281 20.65 23.71 -9.39
C GLU A 281 21.42 23.10 -10.57
N LYS A 282 20.86 23.21 -11.80
CA LYS A 282 21.50 22.70 -13.03
C LYS A 282 22.84 23.37 -13.38
N TYR A 283 23.12 24.57 -12.88
CA TYR A 283 24.39 25.28 -13.08
C TYR A 283 25.29 25.21 -11.84
N LYS A 284 24.70 24.92 -10.69
CA LYS A 284 25.34 25.01 -9.37
C LYS A 284 26.56 24.09 -9.22
N LYS A 285 26.50 22.87 -9.76
CA LYS A 285 27.65 21.94 -9.77
C LYS A 285 28.91 22.56 -10.38
N TYR A 286 28.77 23.27 -11.51
CA TYR A 286 29.90 23.92 -12.20
C TYR A 286 30.41 25.14 -11.42
N TYR A 287 29.49 25.88 -10.80
CA TYR A 287 29.85 26.97 -9.90
C TYR A 287 30.64 26.47 -8.68
N ASP A 288 30.12 25.46 -7.98
CA ASP A 288 30.72 24.92 -6.76
C ASP A 288 32.11 24.34 -7.02
N MET A 289 32.29 23.60 -8.13
CA MET A 289 33.59 23.06 -8.53
C MET A 289 34.65 24.17 -8.75
N MET A 290 34.25 25.27 -9.37
CA MET A 290 35.16 26.36 -9.72
C MET A 290 35.39 27.34 -8.55
N ILE A 291 34.40 27.54 -7.68
CA ILE A 291 34.53 28.43 -6.51
C ILE A 291 35.41 27.83 -5.43
N ASP A 292 35.38 26.51 -5.27
CA ASP A 292 36.28 25.81 -4.36
C ASP A 292 37.72 25.99 -4.82
N THR A 293 37.99 25.72 -6.11
CA THR A 293 39.29 25.96 -6.76
C THR A 293 39.76 27.41 -6.61
N TYR A 294 38.86 28.38 -6.81
CA TYR A 294 39.15 29.80 -6.64
C TYR A 294 39.61 30.11 -5.21
N LYS A 295 38.86 29.66 -4.19
CA LYS A 295 39.20 29.89 -2.77
C LYS A 295 40.53 29.26 -2.37
N THR A 296 40.83 28.07 -2.89
CA THR A 296 42.12 27.41 -2.57
C THR A 296 43.30 28.19 -3.16
N GLN A 297 43.17 28.71 -4.38
CA GLN A 297 44.26 29.38 -5.10
C GLN A 297 44.45 30.84 -4.68
N GLN A 298 43.40 31.53 -4.24
CA GLN A 298 43.47 32.92 -3.75
C GLN A 298 44.34 33.06 -2.49
N ASN A 299 44.44 32.02 -1.66
CA ASN A 299 45.30 32.02 -0.48
C ASN A 299 46.82 32.03 -0.80
N SER A 300 47.22 31.82 -2.06
CA SER A 300 48.63 31.71 -2.44
C SER A 300 49.39 33.05 -2.55
N SER A 301 48.72 34.21 -2.48
CA SER A 301 49.26 35.58 -2.72
C SER A 301 49.93 35.81 -4.10
N LYS A 302 50.12 34.76 -4.90
CA LYS A 302 50.78 34.76 -6.22
C LYS A 302 49.81 34.79 -7.40
N ILE A 303 48.55 34.41 -7.21
CA ILE A 303 47.56 34.26 -8.29
C ILE A 303 46.34 35.16 -8.03
N ARG A 304 45.85 35.86 -9.06
CA ARG A 304 44.63 36.68 -9.01
C ARG A 304 43.84 36.66 -10.33
N ASN A 305 42.70 37.35 -10.35
CA ASN A 305 41.86 37.56 -11.55
C ASN A 305 41.46 36.27 -12.30
N ILE A 306 41.26 35.17 -11.56
CA ILE A 306 40.86 33.89 -12.13
C ILE A 306 39.47 34.01 -12.76
N LYS A 307 39.35 33.60 -14.02
CA LYS A 307 38.09 33.49 -14.77
C LYS A 307 38.00 32.13 -15.43
N TYR A 308 36.79 31.62 -15.52
CA TYR A 308 36.48 30.39 -16.23
C TYR A 308 35.44 30.65 -17.32
N HIS A 309 35.62 30.05 -18.49
CA HIS A 309 34.62 29.99 -19.56
C HIS A 309 34.36 28.52 -19.87
N LEU A 310 33.11 28.11 -19.78
CA LEU A 310 32.67 26.74 -20.01
C LEU A 310 31.64 26.72 -21.13
N GLN A 311 31.75 25.75 -22.03
CA GLN A 311 30.70 25.39 -22.99
C GLN A 311 30.16 24.03 -22.62
N VAL A 312 29.01 24.02 -21.95
CA VAL A 312 28.44 22.81 -21.36
C VAL A 312 27.04 22.54 -21.90
N PRO A 313 26.77 21.30 -22.38
CA PRO A 313 25.43 20.88 -22.74
C PRO A 313 24.63 20.60 -21.47
N LEU A 314 23.48 21.26 -21.33
CA LEU A 314 22.58 21.10 -20.20
C LEU A 314 21.18 20.77 -20.68
N LEU A 315 20.49 19.96 -19.88
CA LEU A 315 19.15 19.52 -20.19
C LEU A 315 18.21 20.73 -20.22
N ASP A 316 17.50 20.89 -21.33
CA ASP A 316 16.56 21.97 -21.55
C ASP A 316 15.12 21.52 -21.38
N SER A 317 14.74 20.43 -22.07
CA SER A 317 13.41 19.86 -21.97
C SER A 317 13.39 18.36 -22.17
N VAL A 318 12.35 17.72 -21.63
CA VAL A 318 12.05 16.29 -21.82
C VAL A 318 10.66 16.20 -22.43
N LYS A 319 10.52 15.41 -23.50
CA LYS A 319 9.26 15.22 -24.21
C LYS A 319 8.88 13.74 -24.26
N HIS A 320 7.68 13.43 -23.81
CA HIS A 320 7.10 12.10 -23.94
C HIS A 320 6.28 12.02 -25.23
N THR A 321 6.55 11.00 -26.03
CA THR A 321 5.92 10.78 -27.34
C THR A 321 5.59 9.30 -27.51
N GLY A 322 4.72 8.99 -28.48
CA GLY A 322 4.25 7.64 -28.73
C GLY A 322 3.09 7.24 -27.82
N THR A 323 2.45 6.13 -28.19
CA THR A 323 1.28 5.61 -27.49
C THR A 323 1.71 4.88 -26.21
N PRO A 324 1.09 5.16 -25.05
CA PRO A 324 1.40 4.48 -23.80
C PRO A 324 1.30 2.95 -23.92
N TYR A 325 2.32 2.25 -23.43
CA TYR A 325 2.38 0.78 -23.39
C TYR A 325 2.36 0.08 -24.76
N GLN A 326 2.52 0.81 -25.87
CA GLN A 326 2.42 0.23 -27.22
C GLN A 326 3.32 -0.97 -27.42
N ARG A 327 4.59 -0.89 -26.98
CA ARG A 327 5.54 -2.00 -27.13
C ARG A 327 5.11 -3.24 -26.34
N LEU A 328 4.60 -3.04 -25.13
CA LEU A 328 4.06 -4.11 -24.30
C LEU A 328 2.83 -4.74 -24.99
N ARG A 329 1.94 -3.91 -25.53
CA ARG A 329 0.75 -4.35 -26.28
C ARG A 329 1.14 -5.15 -27.51
N ASP A 330 2.09 -4.67 -28.30
CA ASP A 330 2.60 -5.37 -29.49
C ASP A 330 3.21 -6.72 -29.13
N TYR A 331 4.01 -6.78 -28.07
CA TYR A 331 4.61 -8.02 -27.60
C TYR A 331 3.56 -9.04 -27.16
N LEU A 332 2.53 -8.61 -26.41
CA LEU A 332 1.45 -9.48 -25.95
C LEU A 332 0.59 -9.98 -27.11
N ASN A 333 0.27 -9.11 -28.06
CA ASN A 333 -0.45 -9.46 -29.28
C ASN A 333 0.30 -10.51 -30.12
N GLN A 334 1.62 -10.35 -30.29
CA GLN A 334 2.45 -11.32 -31.01
C GLN A 334 2.46 -12.70 -30.34
N ASN A 335 2.41 -12.75 -29.01
CA ASN A 335 2.31 -14.00 -28.24
C ASN A 335 0.85 -14.51 -28.12
N LYS A 336 -0.09 -13.95 -28.88
CA LYS A 336 -1.52 -14.33 -28.93
C LYS A 336 -2.24 -14.19 -27.58
N ILE A 337 -1.77 -13.27 -26.73
CA ILE A 337 -2.49 -12.81 -25.54
C ILE A 337 -3.38 -11.66 -25.97
N ALA A 338 -4.51 -12.00 -26.58
CA ALA A 338 -5.34 -11.06 -27.35
C ALA A 338 -6.41 -10.34 -26.53
N LYS A 339 -6.41 -10.45 -25.19
CA LYS A 339 -7.43 -9.78 -24.35
C LYS A 339 -6.84 -8.56 -23.67
N GLU A 340 -7.47 -7.43 -23.88
CA GLU A 340 -7.17 -6.15 -23.21
C GLU A 340 -7.09 -6.33 -21.68
N SER A 341 -7.92 -7.20 -21.10
CA SER A 341 -7.90 -7.55 -19.68
C SER A 341 -6.58 -8.12 -19.17
N ASP A 342 -5.84 -8.85 -20.02
CA ASP A 342 -4.58 -9.48 -19.64
C ASP A 342 -3.44 -8.45 -19.69
N ILE A 343 -3.52 -7.46 -20.58
CA ILE A 343 -2.58 -6.35 -20.66
C ILE A 343 -2.72 -5.46 -19.43
N GLU A 344 -3.94 -5.10 -19.07
CA GLU A 344 -4.21 -4.30 -17.86
C GLU A 344 -3.81 -5.07 -16.59
N PHE A 345 -4.05 -6.39 -16.54
CA PHE A 345 -3.57 -7.22 -15.43
C PHE A 345 -2.05 -7.18 -15.29
N ILE A 346 -1.30 -7.22 -16.39
CA ILE A 346 0.17 -7.16 -16.39
C ILE A 346 0.65 -5.79 -15.91
N ILE A 347 0.04 -4.70 -16.39
CA ILE A 347 0.40 -3.34 -15.98
C ILE A 347 0.11 -3.12 -14.49
N HIS A 348 -1.06 -3.54 -14.02
CA HIS A 348 -1.45 -3.41 -12.61
C HIS A 348 -0.57 -4.25 -11.68
N MET A 349 -0.25 -5.49 -12.07
CA MET A 349 0.64 -6.34 -11.28
C MET A 349 2.04 -5.74 -11.20
N ALA A 350 2.57 -5.23 -12.31
CA ALA A 350 3.87 -4.59 -12.33
C ALA A 350 3.92 -3.34 -11.44
N TYR A 351 2.91 -2.48 -11.52
CA TYR A 351 2.79 -1.28 -10.68
C TYR A 351 2.82 -1.62 -9.17
N ASN A 352 2.05 -2.64 -8.77
CA ASN A 352 1.98 -3.08 -7.37
C ASN A 352 3.28 -3.75 -6.88
N LEU A 353 4.05 -4.37 -7.78
CA LEU A 353 5.34 -4.99 -7.47
C LEU A 353 6.48 -3.95 -7.44
N GLU A 354 6.36 -2.84 -8.16
CA GLU A 354 7.40 -1.82 -8.30
C GLU A 354 7.49 -0.85 -7.13
N ASN A 355 6.34 -0.39 -6.60
CA ASN A 355 6.36 0.77 -5.72
C ASN A 355 6.59 0.45 -4.24
N ASP A 356 6.61 -0.81 -3.79
CA ASP A 356 6.61 -1.21 -2.35
C ASP A 356 5.52 -0.48 -1.49
N GLU A 357 4.69 0.34 -2.11
CA GLU A 357 3.66 1.22 -1.59
C GLU A 357 2.29 0.64 -1.95
N TYR A 358 1.60 0.13 -0.94
CA TYR A 358 0.15 0.24 -0.88
C TYR A 358 -0.20 1.72 -0.63
N ASP A 359 0.06 2.61 -1.59
CA ASP A 359 -0.33 4.02 -1.48
C ASP A 359 -1.51 4.33 -2.43
N PHE A 360 -2.56 4.90 -1.84
CA PHE A 360 -3.92 4.98 -2.36
C PHE A 360 -4.15 6.18 -3.31
N ASP A 361 -3.20 7.11 -3.42
CA ASP A 361 -3.47 8.45 -3.99
C ASP A 361 -2.89 8.70 -5.40
N SER A 362 -2.18 7.73 -6.00
CA SER A 362 -1.65 7.83 -7.37
C SER A 362 -2.62 7.33 -8.47
N ILE A 363 -3.83 6.90 -8.09
CA ILE A 363 -4.83 6.24 -8.95
C ILE A 363 -5.61 7.22 -9.85
N ASN A 364 -5.46 8.53 -9.69
CA ASN A 364 -6.26 9.52 -10.42
C ASN A 364 -5.86 9.74 -11.90
N PHE A 365 -4.89 9.00 -12.46
CA PHE A 365 -4.45 9.18 -13.86
C PHE A 365 -5.03 8.15 -14.85
N LEU A 366 -5.66 7.06 -14.38
CA LEU A 366 -6.20 5.98 -15.23
C LEU A 366 -7.73 5.95 -15.34
N ASP A 367 -8.44 6.86 -14.67
CA ASP A 367 -9.91 6.89 -14.66
C ASP A 367 -10.56 7.28 -16.01
N ASN A 368 -9.79 7.67 -17.04
CA ASN A 368 -10.33 8.31 -18.25
C ASN A 368 -10.34 7.46 -19.54
N GLU A 369 -9.85 6.20 -19.57
CA GLU A 369 -9.81 5.42 -20.83
C GLU A 369 -10.55 4.07 -20.82
N MET A 370 -11.07 3.58 -19.70
CA MET A 370 -11.92 2.38 -19.70
C MET A 370 -13.39 2.75 -19.94
N ALA A 371 -14.04 2.10 -20.92
CA ALA A 371 -15.45 2.33 -21.22
C ALA A 371 -16.32 2.11 -19.96
N GLU A 372 -16.91 3.20 -19.45
CA GLU A 372 -17.85 3.15 -18.34
C GLU A 372 -19.12 2.40 -18.76
N LEU A 373 -19.68 1.61 -17.85
CA LEU A 373 -21.00 1.04 -18.04
C LEU A 373 -22.03 2.06 -17.57
N ASP A 374 -22.86 2.56 -18.48
CA ASP A 374 -23.97 3.44 -18.10
C ASP A 374 -24.99 2.64 -17.28
N ILE A 375 -25.12 2.97 -15.99
CA ILE A 375 -26.03 2.31 -15.06
C ILE A 375 -27.23 3.20 -14.82
N HIS A 376 -28.35 2.84 -15.46
CA HIS A 376 -29.64 3.47 -15.19
C HIS A 376 -30.37 2.74 -14.05
N ILE A 377 -30.39 3.36 -12.86
CA ILE A 377 -31.15 2.88 -11.71
C ILE A 377 -32.35 3.81 -11.47
N ASN A 378 -33.55 3.24 -11.54
CA ASN A 378 -34.78 3.92 -11.16
C ASN A 378 -35.13 3.57 -9.72
N LEU A 379 -34.71 4.41 -8.77
CA LEU A 379 -35.06 4.21 -7.37
C LEU A 379 -36.56 4.49 -7.15
N PRO A 380 -37.29 3.58 -6.47
CA PRO A 380 -38.67 3.86 -6.10
C PRO A 380 -38.73 5.02 -5.09
N THR A 381 -39.71 5.91 -5.24
CA THR A 381 -40.01 6.90 -4.20
C THR A 381 -40.62 6.18 -3.02
N ILE A 382 -39.93 6.19 -1.88
CA ILE A 382 -40.42 5.58 -0.64
C ILE A 382 -40.53 6.68 0.41
N GLN A 383 -41.76 6.95 0.86
CA GLN A 383 -42.07 7.91 1.92
C GLN A 383 -43.05 7.28 2.90
N GLY A 384 -42.92 7.60 4.20
CA GLY A 384 -43.83 7.12 5.24
C GLY A 384 -43.43 5.77 5.83
N ASN A 385 -44.44 4.95 6.19
CA ASN A 385 -44.22 3.64 6.79
C ASN A 385 -43.99 2.56 5.72
N TRP A 386 -42.98 1.72 5.93
CA TRP A 386 -42.46 0.78 4.93
C TRP A 386 -43.24 -0.53 4.87
N THR A 387 -43.55 -1.03 3.67
CA THR A 387 -44.09 -2.39 3.46
C THR A 387 -43.01 -3.35 2.97
N ARG A 388 -43.26 -4.66 3.05
CA ARG A 388 -42.39 -5.67 2.40
C ARG A 388 -42.33 -5.48 0.88
N ALA A 389 -43.40 -4.99 0.25
CA ALA A 389 -43.42 -4.70 -1.18
C ALA A 389 -42.47 -3.55 -1.55
N ASP A 390 -42.36 -2.51 -0.72
CA ASP A 390 -41.38 -1.43 -0.91
C ASP A 390 -39.95 -1.95 -0.86
N LEU A 391 -39.65 -2.85 0.08
CA LEU A 391 -38.33 -3.48 0.19
C LEU A 391 -38.00 -4.28 -1.08
N ILE A 392 -38.95 -5.04 -1.62
CA ILE A 392 -38.75 -5.80 -2.86
C ILE A 392 -38.52 -4.85 -4.04
N ARG A 393 -39.32 -3.78 -4.19
CA ARG A 393 -39.11 -2.76 -5.23
C ARG A 393 -37.72 -2.13 -5.14
N THR A 394 -37.26 -1.85 -3.92
CA THR A 394 -35.93 -1.30 -3.66
C THR A 394 -34.84 -2.27 -4.05
N ALA A 395 -34.94 -3.53 -3.62
CA ALA A 395 -33.97 -4.57 -3.96
C ALA A 395 -33.89 -4.79 -5.48
N THR A 396 -35.04 -4.84 -6.15
CA THR A 396 -35.13 -5.06 -7.61
C THR A 396 -34.69 -3.87 -8.44
N SER A 397 -34.67 -2.65 -7.88
CA SER A 397 -34.12 -1.47 -8.56
C SER A 397 -32.63 -1.57 -8.89
N LEU A 398 -31.90 -2.46 -8.20
CA LEU A 398 -30.48 -2.71 -8.46
C LEU A 398 -30.22 -3.94 -9.33
N LEU A 399 -31.22 -4.51 -10.00
CA LEU A 399 -30.99 -5.62 -10.94
C LEU A 399 -29.89 -5.26 -11.95
N ASP A 400 -29.01 -6.23 -12.21
CA ASP A 400 -27.82 -6.07 -13.04
C ASP A 400 -26.78 -5.05 -12.55
N LEU A 401 -26.90 -4.49 -11.34
CA LEU A 401 -25.79 -3.75 -10.74
C LEU A 401 -24.55 -4.67 -10.63
N PRO A 402 -23.35 -4.24 -11.06
CA PRO A 402 -22.14 -5.05 -10.99
C PRO A 402 -21.84 -5.58 -9.59
N TYR A 403 -21.34 -6.81 -9.52
CA TYR A 403 -20.78 -7.35 -8.30
C TYR A 403 -19.39 -6.77 -8.07
N PHE A 404 -19.16 -6.22 -6.88
CA PHE A 404 -17.86 -5.71 -6.49
C PHE A 404 -17.45 -6.27 -5.14
N TRP A 405 -16.36 -7.04 -5.07
CA TRP A 405 -15.92 -7.66 -3.82
C TRP A 405 -15.54 -6.59 -2.78
N GLY A 406 -16.11 -6.67 -1.59
CA GLY A 406 -15.99 -5.63 -0.56
C GLY A 406 -16.82 -4.37 -0.85
N GLY A 407 -17.61 -4.33 -1.92
CA GLY A 407 -18.42 -3.19 -2.29
C GLY A 407 -19.51 -2.91 -1.27
N LYS A 408 -19.44 -1.75 -0.61
CA LYS A 408 -20.41 -1.23 0.35
C LYS A 408 -20.86 0.16 -0.08
N TYR A 409 -22.10 0.52 0.27
CA TYR A 409 -22.57 1.89 0.18
C TYR A 409 -23.65 2.15 1.25
N PRO A 410 -23.29 2.43 2.50
CA PRO A 410 -24.26 2.60 3.60
C PRO A 410 -24.84 4.02 3.63
N GLN A 411 -25.36 4.49 2.49
CA GLN A 411 -25.89 5.85 2.30
C GLN A 411 -27.19 5.79 1.50
N LYS A 412 -28.03 6.85 1.62
CA LYS A 412 -29.26 6.95 0.82
C LYS A 412 -28.93 7.32 -0.63
N GLY A 413 -29.49 6.57 -1.57
CA GLY A 413 -29.49 6.92 -2.99
C GLY A 413 -28.55 6.05 -3.82
N ILE A 414 -28.23 6.56 -5.01
CA ILE A 414 -27.36 5.89 -6.01
C ILE A 414 -25.94 6.39 -5.81
N ASN A 415 -24.96 5.49 -5.83
CA ASN A 415 -23.57 5.88 -5.86
C ASN A 415 -23.18 6.33 -7.28
N PRO A 416 -22.68 7.56 -7.49
CA PRO A 416 -22.32 8.06 -8.82
C PRO A 416 -21.16 7.30 -9.48
N ASN A 417 -20.42 6.49 -8.72
CA ASN A 417 -19.32 5.69 -9.24
C ASN A 417 -19.72 4.27 -9.62
N TRP A 418 -20.96 3.84 -9.39
CA TRP A 418 -21.40 2.53 -9.84
C TRP A 418 -21.33 2.43 -11.36
N GLY A 419 -20.77 1.32 -11.86
CA GLY A 419 -20.53 1.14 -13.30
C GLY A 419 -19.22 1.74 -13.81
N LYS A 420 -18.50 2.47 -12.97
CA LYS A 420 -17.12 2.89 -13.25
C LYS A 420 -16.15 1.81 -12.78
N TYR A 421 -15.01 1.68 -13.45
CA TYR A 421 -13.99 0.74 -12.99
C TYR A 421 -13.37 1.21 -11.68
N LYS A 422 -13.19 0.30 -10.73
CA LYS A 422 -12.50 0.54 -9.47
C LYS A 422 -11.68 -0.68 -9.08
N VAL A 423 -10.54 -0.48 -8.44
CA VAL A 423 -9.73 -1.59 -7.94
C VAL A 423 -10.40 -2.20 -6.70
N VAL A 424 -10.57 -3.52 -6.70
CA VAL A 424 -11.05 -4.27 -5.54
C VAL A 424 -9.95 -4.33 -4.48
N THR A 425 -10.13 -3.62 -3.36
CA THR A 425 -9.15 -3.57 -2.27
C THR A 425 -9.41 -4.58 -1.15
N ALA A 426 -10.64 -5.10 -1.06
CA ALA A 426 -10.96 -6.11 -0.05
C ALA A 426 -10.24 -7.44 -0.35
N GLY A 427 -9.56 -8.00 0.65
CA GLY A 427 -8.82 -9.26 0.52
C GLY A 427 -9.70 -10.50 0.41
N GLY A 428 -9.11 -11.64 0.02
CA GLY A 428 -9.76 -12.95 0.06
C GLY A 428 -10.61 -13.33 -1.17
N ASN A 429 -10.45 -12.63 -2.30
CA ASN A 429 -11.16 -12.92 -3.54
C ASN A 429 -10.21 -12.89 -4.75
N TRP A 430 -10.56 -13.61 -5.82
CA TRP A 430 -9.79 -13.61 -7.06
C TRP A 430 -9.70 -12.23 -7.72
N ALA A 431 -10.67 -11.36 -7.46
CA ALA A 431 -10.73 -10.01 -8.00
C ALA A 431 -9.90 -9.00 -7.20
N THR A 432 -9.41 -9.35 -5.99
CA THR A 432 -8.57 -8.46 -5.18
C THR A 432 -7.36 -7.99 -5.99
N GLY A 433 -7.12 -6.67 -6.01
CA GLY A 433 -6.05 -6.04 -6.78
C GLY A 433 -6.34 -5.88 -8.28
N THR A 434 -7.54 -6.22 -8.75
CA THR A 434 -7.97 -6.02 -10.14
C THR A 434 -9.03 -4.93 -10.25
N ALA A 435 -9.03 -4.19 -11.36
CA ALA A 435 -10.10 -3.27 -11.69
C ALA A 435 -11.38 -4.04 -12.07
N GLN A 436 -12.49 -3.74 -11.41
CA GLN A 436 -13.81 -4.28 -11.70
C GLN A 436 -14.82 -3.15 -11.76
N LEU A 437 -15.91 -3.33 -12.53
CA LEU A 437 -17.04 -2.40 -12.48
C LEU A 437 -17.55 -2.28 -11.04
N TYR A 438 -17.55 -1.06 -10.54
CA TYR A 438 -17.89 -0.76 -9.17
C TYR A 438 -19.38 -0.97 -8.93
N GLY A 439 -19.70 -1.49 -7.76
CA GLY A 439 -21.02 -1.96 -7.39
C GLY A 439 -21.03 -2.45 -5.94
N LEU A 440 -21.74 -3.54 -5.66
CA LEU A 440 -21.91 -4.06 -4.30
C LEU A 440 -21.51 -5.54 -4.19
N ASP A 441 -21.00 -5.94 -3.02
CA ASP A 441 -20.91 -7.36 -2.66
C ASP A 441 -22.26 -7.88 -2.11
N CYS A 442 -22.36 -9.17 -1.84
CA CYS A 442 -23.61 -9.81 -1.37
C CYS A 442 -24.18 -9.18 -0.10
N SER A 443 -23.33 -8.93 0.88
CA SER A 443 -23.74 -8.30 2.15
C SER A 443 -23.90 -6.79 2.02
N GLY A 444 -23.11 -6.12 1.17
CA GLY A 444 -23.25 -4.70 0.86
C GLY A 444 -24.56 -4.39 0.15
N PHE A 445 -25.03 -5.29 -0.71
CA PHE A 445 -26.36 -5.25 -1.32
C PHE A 445 -27.46 -5.31 -0.26
N VAL A 446 -27.41 -6.29 0.65
CA VAL A 446 -28.39 -6.40 1.75
C VAL A 446 -28.37 -5.14 2.62
N ASP A 447 -27.18 -4.66 3.00
CA ASP A 447 -27.05 -3.47 3.83
C ASP A 447 -27.59 -2.22 3.13
N TRP A 448 -27.32 -2.03 1.84
CA TRP A 448 -27.85 -0.91 1.07
C TRP A 448 -29.37 -0.96 0.99
N VAL A 449 -29.97 -2.11 0.67
CA VAL A 449 -31.44 -2.25 0.58
C VAL A 449 -32.09 -1.87 1.90
N TYR A 450 -31.61 -2.40 3.02
CA TYR A 450 -32.16 -2.05 4.34
C TYR A 450 -31.86 -0.61 4.75
N TYR A 451 -30.72 -0.04 4.34
CA TYR A 451 -30.41 1.37 4.59
C TYR A 451 -31.39 2.30 3.88
N GLN A 452 -31.79 1.99 2.65
CA GLN A 452 -32.82 2.74 1.93
C GLN A 452 -34.16 2.74 2.67
N MET A 453 -34.54 1.60 3.24
CA MET A 453 -35.78 1.45 3.99
C MET A 453 -35.72 2.16 5.35
N ILE A 454 -34.78 1.80 6.21
CA ILE A 454 -34.82 2.16 7.63
C ILE A 454 -33.65 3.04 8.10
N GLY A 455 -32.81 3.52 7.17
CA GLY A 455 -31.65 4.36 7.47
C GLY A 455 -30.55 3.65 8.27
N LYS A 456 -30.59 2.31 8.34
CA LYS A 456 -29.66 1.48 9.11
C LYS A 456 -29.26 0.25 8.31
N THR A 457 -27.99 -0.11 8.37
CA THR A 457 -27.45 -1.36 7.81
C THR A 457 -27.72 -2.53 8.77
N VAL A 458 -27.99 -3.73 8.24
CA VAL A 458 -28.19 -4.94 9.06
C VAL A 458 -26.86 -5.41 9.65
N GLY A 459 -25.79 -5.38 8.86
CA GLY A 459 -24.47 -5.89 9.23
C GLY A 459 -23.54 -4.86 9.89
N LYS A 460 -23.92 -3.59 9.96
CA LYS A 460 -23.06 -2.50 10.49
C LYS A 460 -21.65 -2.50 9.87
N GLY A 461 -21.54 -2.86 8.59
CA GLY A 461 -20.26 -2.96 7.87
C GLY A 461 -19.48 -4.27 8.06
N GLY A 462 -19.87 -5.15 9.01
CA GLY A 462 -19.17 -6.41 9.32
C GLY A 462 -19.48 -7.61 8.41
N GLY A 463 -20.08 -7.37 7.24
CA GLY A 463 -20.37 -8.40 6.25
C GLY A 463 -21.43 -9.44 6.67
N THR A 464 -21.43 -10.61 6.02
CA THR A 464 -22.43 -11.66 6.20
C THR A 464 -22.47 -12.24 7.61
N VAL A 465 -21.31 -12.35 8.29
CA VAL A 465 -21.22 -12.82 9.67
C VAL A 465 -21.94 -11.87 10.62
N SER A 466 -21.73 -10.56 10.48
CA SER A 466 -22.44 -9.58 11.30
C SER A 466 -23.93 -9.55 11.00
N GLN A 467 -24.33 -9.68 9.73
CA GLN A 467 -25.75 -9.80 9.36
C GLN A 467 -26.39 -11.04 9.99
N TRP A 468 -25.69 -12.16 10.02
CA TRP A 468 -26.15 -13.37 10.69
C TRP A 468 -26.40 -13.13 12.19
N LEU A 469 -25.46 -12.48 12.88
CA LEU A 469 -25.54 -12.22 14.32
C LEU A 469 -26.63 -11.20 14.69
N ASN A 470 -26.94 -10.27 13.80
CA ASN A 470 -27.98 -9.25 14.01
C ASN A 470 -29.39 -9.70 13.56
N THR A 471 -29.58 -10.98 13.21
CA THR A 471 -30.86 -11.51 12.72
C THR A 471 -31.30 -12.78 13.45
N LYS A 472 -32.62 -13.00 13.52
CA LYS A 472 -33.22 -14.13 14.25
C LYS A 472 -33.38 -15.36 13.34
N PRO A 473 -33.05 -16.59 13.80
CA PRO A 473 -33.24 -17.78 12.98
C PRO A 473 -34.73 -18.03 12.73
N ILE A 474 -35.08 -18.49 11.53
CA ILE A 474 -36.43 -18.93 11.16
C ILE A 474 -36.36 -20.24 10.36
N LYS A 475 -37.46 -20.98 10.33
CA LYS A 475 -37.63 -22.13 9.45
C LYS A 475 -37.92 -21.65 8.03
N GLU A 476 -37.62 -22.49 7.05
CA GLU A 476 -37.92 -22.19 5.64
C GLU A 476 -39.42 -21.96 5.39
N SER A 477 -40.30 -22.69 6.08
CA SER A 477 -41.75 -22.54 6.00
C SER A 477 -42.26 -21.21 6.57
N GLU A 478 -41.44 -20.47 7.30
CA GLU A 478 -41.80 -19.20 7.92
C GLU A 478 -41.33 -18.00 7.09
N LEU A 479 -40.68 -18.24 5.94
CA LEU A 479 -40.12 -17.20 5.08
C LEU A 479 -41.18 -16.19 4.64
N ARG A 480 -40.87 -14.91 4.84
CA ARG A 480 -41.63 -13.75 4.35
C ARG A 480 -40.71 -12.84 3.54
N PRO A 481 -41.20 -12.18 2.47
CA PRO A 481 -40.33 -11.36 1.62
C PRO A 481 -39.55 -10.30 2.42
N GLY A 482 -38.24 -10.24 2.23
CA GLY A 482 -37.31 -9.48 3.07
C GLY A 482 -36.46 -10.34 3.99
N ASP A 483 -36.91 -11.55 4.37
CA ASP A 483 -36.07 -12.44 5.18
C ASP A 483 -34.78 -12.83 4.42
N LEU A 484 -33.69 -13.05 5.15
CA LEU A 484 -32.37 -13.33 4.58
C LEU A 484 -32.13 -14.83 4.46
N GLY A 485 -31.56 -15.25 3.34
CA GLY A 485 -31.04 -16.59 3.13
C GLY A 485 -29.52 -16.59 3.12
N PHE A 486 -28.90 -17.60 3.74
CA PHE A 486 -27.45 -17.80 3.77
C PHE A 486 -27.05 -19.18 3.26
N TYR A 487 -25.86 -19.28 2.65
CA TYR A 487 -25.31 -20.56 2.18
C TYR A 487 -24.72 -21.42 3.29
N GLY A 488 -24.00 -20.80 4.24
CA GLY A 488 -23.30 -21.45 5.33
C GLY A 488 -23.81 -21.02 6.71
N LEU A 489 -23.55 -21.88 7.70
CA LEU A 489 -23.77 -21.57 9.10
C LEU A 489 -22.91 -20.36 9.53
N LEU A 490 -23.34 -19.61 10.54
CA LEU A 490 -22.64 -18.43 11.06
C LEU A 490 -22.41 -17.32 10.02
N GLY A 491 -23.24 -17.26 8.98
CA GLY A 491 -23.13 -16.27 7.91
C GLY A 491 -22.05 -16.60 6.88
N GLY A 492 -21.56 -17.84 6.84
CA GLY A 492 -20.53 -18.24 5.88
C GLY A 492 -21.00 -18.20 4.42
N GLY A 493 -20.14 -17.70 3.54
CA GLY A 493 -20.23 -17.87 2.09
C GLY A 493 -20.99 -16.78 1.34
N HIS A 494 -22.31 -16.73 1.46
CA HIS A 494 -23.16 -15.86 0.62
C HIS A 494 -24.49 -15.55 1.30
N VAL A 495 -25.07 -14.40 0.97
CA VAL A 495 -26.37 -13.93 1.49
C VAL A 495 -27.25 -13.38 0.35
N GLY A 496 -28.56 -13.55 0.50
CA GLY A 496 -29.57 -12.98 -0.40
C GLY A 496 -30.86 -12.63 0.34
N ILE A 497 -31.71 -11.85 -0.30
CA ILE A 497 -33.01 -11.44 0.22
C ILE A 497 -34.08 -12.31 -0.43
N TYR A 498 -34.92 -12.95 0.38
CA TYR A 498 -36.08 -13.69 -0.11
C TYR A 498 -37.13 -12.72 -0.66
N ILE A 499 -37.66 -12.98 -1.86
CA ILE A 499 -38.62 -12.09 -2.52
C ILE A 499 -39.99 -12.73 -2.78
N GLY A 500 -40.21 -13.95 -2.28
CA GLY A 500 -41.46 -14.70 -2.46
C GLY A 500 -41.28 -15.97 -3.28
N GLU A 501 -42.39 -16.51 -3.75
CA GLU A 501 -42.43 -17.73 -4.57
C GLU A 501 -43.07 -17.48 -5.92
N LYS A 502 -42.61 -18.21 -6.94
CA LYS A 502 -43.25 -18.29 -8.26
C LYS A 502 -43.33 -19.74 -8.67
N ASN A 503 -44.53 -20.22 -9.04
CA ASN A 503 -44.78 -21.61 -9.42
C ASN A 503 -44.27 -22.63 -8.38
N GLY A 504 -44.53 -22.35 -7.09
CA GLY A 504 -44.09 -23.19 -5.96
C GLY A 504 -42.58 -23.16 -5.68
N LYS A 505 -41.82 -22.26 -6.31
CA LYS A 505 -40.36 -22.14 -6.13
C LYS A 505 -40.03 -20.84 -5.45
N LYS A 506 -39.31 -20.94 -4.33
CA LYS A 506 -38.75 -19.79 -3.60
C LYS A 506 -37.75 -19.04 -4.45
N MET A 507 -37.79 -17.73 -4.38
CA MET A 507 -36.93 -16.83 -5.15
C MET A 507 -36.15 -15.91 -4.24
N PHE A 508 -34.89 -15.67 -4.61
CA PHE A 508 -33.99 -14.77 -3.91
C PHE A 508 -33.39 -13.77 -4.88
N ILE A 509 -33.23 -12.53 -4.42
CA ILE A 509 -32.40 -11.53 -5.07
C ILE A 509 -31.09 -11.36 -4.31
N HIS A 510 -29.98 -11.34 -5.02
CA HIS A 510 -28.65 -11.19 -4.41
C HIS A 510 -27.62 -10.62 -5.40
N ALA A 511 -26.62 -9.93 -4.89
CA ALA A 511 -25.41 -9.62 -5.65
C ALA A 511 -24.58 -10.90 -5.84
N GLY A 512 -24.79 -11.60 -6.95
CA GLY A 512 -24.12 -12.85 -7.27
C GLY A 512 -22.74 -12.58 -7.86
N GLY A 513 -21.70 -13.20 -7.30
CA GLY A 513 -20.34 -13.10 -7.82
C GLY A 513 -20.15 -13.83 -9.17
N ARG A 514 -18.91 -14.25 -9.46
CA ARG A 514 -18.47 -14.77 -10.76
C ARG A 514 -19.34 -15.86 -11.41
N ALA A 515 -20.10 -16.64 -10.62
CA ALA A 515 -21.05 -17.63 -11.15
C ALA A 515 -22.24 -17.00 -11.91
N TRP A 516 -22.52 -15.71 -11.69
CA TRP A 516 -23.56 -14.93 -12.37
C TRP A 516 -22.96 -13.77 -13.17
N LYS A 517 -21.81 -14.00 -13.81
CA LYS A 517 -21.21 -13.04 -14.73
C LYS A 517 -21.96 -12.99 -16.08
N THR A 518 -21.85 -11.85 -16.74
CA THR A 518 -22.21 -11.66 -18.16
C THR A 518 -20.99 -11.17 -18.92
N GLY A 519 -21.09 -11.03 -20.25
CA GLY A 519 -19.96 -10.54 -21.07
C GLY A 519 -19.45 -9.17 -20.63
N ASP A 520 -20.38 -8.29 -20.25
CA ASP A 520 -20.14 -6.93 -19.79
C ASP A 520 -19.96 -6.80 -18.25
N ARG A 521 -20.20 -7.87 -17.48
CA ARG A 521 -20.05 -7.87 -16.01
C ARG A 521 -19.29 -9.11 -15.54
N PRO A 522 -17.96 -9.14 -15.70
CA PRO A 522 -17.15 -10.34 -15.47
C PRO A 522 -17.06 -10.78 -14.01
N ALA A 523 -17.23 -9.84 -13.06
CA ALA A 523 -17.24 -10.11 -11.63
C ALA A 523 -18.55 -10.73 -11.11
N GLY A 524 -19.62 -10.66 -11.90
CA GLY A 524 -20.97 -10.98 -11.47
C GLY A 524 -21.85 -9.72 -11.41
N ARG A 525 -23.09 -9.90 -10.95
CA ARG A 525 -24.09 -8.84 -10.86
C ARG A 525 -25.22 -9.19 -9.89
N VAL A 526 -26.07 -8.23 -9.59
CA VAL A 526 -27.33 -8.46 -8.87
C VAL A 526 -28.29 -9.23 -9.77
N VAL A 527 -28.76 -10.37 -9.28
CA VAL A 527 -29.62 -11.29 -10.02
C VAL A 527 -30.74 -11.82 -9.14
N ILE A 528 -31.79 -12.30 -9.79
CA ILE A 528 -32.82 -13.14 -9.17
C ILE A 528 -32.60 -14.59 -9.60
N THR A 529 -32.70 -15.48 -8.62
CA THR A 529 -32.53 -16.92 -8.78
C THR A 529 -33.66 -17.68 -8.10
N TYR A 530 -33.97 -18.87 -8.61
CA TYR A 530 -34.70 -19.85 -7.81
C TYR A 530 -33.78 -20.44 -6.75
N ASN A 531 -34.35 -20.73 -5.58
CA ASN A 531 -33.67 -21.46 -4.51
C ASN A 531 -33.76 -22.98 -4.73
N ASN A 532 -32.99 -23.50 -5.68
CA ASN A 532 -32.96 -24.93 -6.01
C ASN A 532 -31.58 -25.34 -6.56
N THR A 533 -31.47 -26.51 -7.19
CA THR A 533 -30.20 -27.02 -7.72
C THR A 533 -30.14 -27.14 -9.24
N SER A 534 -31.23 -26.92 -9.97
CA SER A 534 -31.31 -27.28 -11.39
C SER A 534 -31.99 -26.22 -12.26
N GLU A 535 -33.05 -25.58 -11.78
CA GLU A 535 -33.88 -24.73 -12.63
C GLU A 535 -33.45 -23.28 -12.62
N ARG A 536 -33.34 -22.70 -13.83
CA ARG A 536 -32.91 -21.33 -14.03
C ARG A 536 -34.10 -20.37 -13.97
N TYR A 537 -33.87 -19.17 -13.45
CA TYR A 537 -34.82 -18.06 -13.54
C TYR A 537 -34.28 -17.04 -14.55
N ASN A 538 -35.02 -16.78 -15.64
CA ASN A 538 -34.59 -15.88 -16.71
C ASN A 538 -33.14 -16.14 -17.18
N GLY A 539 -32.77 -17.41 -17.35
CA GLY A 539 -31.43 -17.82 -17.75
C GLY A 539 -30.37 -17.83 -16.63
N ASN A 540 -30.63 -17.23 -15.48
CA ASN A 540 -29.72 -17.23 -14.33
C ASN A 540 -29.60 -18.62 -13.70
N ALA A 541 -28.37 -19.05 -13.43
CA ALA A 541 -28.11 -20.29 -12.69
C ALA A 541 -28.78 -20.26 -11.31
N PRO A 542 -29.29 -21.39 -10.80
CA PRO A 542 -29.95 -21.45 -9.51
C PRO A 542 -28.99 -21.16 -8.34
N SER A 543 -29.56 -20.77 -7.21
CA SER A 543 -28.88 -20.58 -5.92
C SER A 543 -29.38 -21.58 -4.88
N LYS A 544 -28.61 -21.86 -3.83
CA LYS A 544 -29.03 -22.77 -2.75
C LYS A 544 -28.79 -22.19 -1.35
N PHE A 545 -29.66 -21.28 -0.93
CA PHE A 545 -29.76 -20.79 0.44
C PHE A 545 -30.35 -21.87 1.35
N LYS A 546 -29.68 -22.13 2.49
CA LYS A 546 -29.98 -23.23 3.42
C LYS A 546 -30.41 -22.75 4.80
N TYR A 547 -29.95 -21.57 5.20
CA TYR A 547 -30.18 -21.02 6.52
C TYR A 547 -30.93 -19.71 6.40
N PHE A 548 -32.08 -19.61 7.06
CA PHE A 548 -32.99 -18.47 6.90
C PHE A 548 -33.07 -17.67 8.18
N ARG A 549 -33.00 -16.34 8.07
CA ARG A 549 -33.04 -15.44 9.21
C ARG A 549 -33.91 -14.22 8.95
N ARG A 550 -34.64 -13.78 9.98
CA ARG A 550 -35.49 -12.59 9.96
C ARG A 550 -34.73 -11.39 10.51
N VAL A 551 -34.76 -10.30 9.76
CA VAL A 551 -34.25 -8.99 10.20
C VAL A 551 -35.24 -8.40 11.22
N PRO A 552 -34.78 -7.88 12.38
CA PRO A 552 -35.65 -7.34 13.42
C PRO A 552 -36.20 -5.95 13.04
N VAL A 553 -37.02 -5.91 11.99
CA VAL A 553 -37.67 -4.71 11.44
C VAL A 553 -39.16 -4.99 11.32
N SER A 554 -39.98 -4.03 11.72
CA SER A 554 -41.43 -4.08 11.56
C SER A 554 -41.82 -3.39 10.25
N PHE A 555 -42.44 -4.13 9.33
CA PHE A 555 -43.08 -3.57 8.16
C PHE A 555 -44.58 -3.36 8.41
N VAL A 556 -45.20 -2.41 7.73
CA VAL A 556 -46.65 -2.25 7.76
C VAL A 556 -47.31 -3.46 7.12
N GLY A 557 -48.25 -4.05 7.85
CA GLY A 557 -48.98 -5.25 7.45
C GLY A 557 -48.34 -6.57 7.90
N ASP A 558 -47.27 -6.54 8.70
CA ASP A 558 -46.59 -7.74 9.24
C ASP A 558 -47.33 -8.48 10.36
#